data_AF-A0A5C7B7I1-F1
#
_entry.id   AF-A0A5C7B7I1-F1
#
_cell.length_a   1.000
_cell.length_b   1.000
_cell.length_c   1.000
_cell.angle_alpha   90.00
_cell.angle_beta   90.00
_cell.angle_gamma   90.00
#
_symmetry.space_group_name_H-M   'P 1'
#
loop_
_entity.id
_entity.type
_entity.pdbx_description
1 polymer ?
#
loop_
_entity_poly.entity_id
_entity_poly.type
_entity_poly.pdbx_seq_one_letter_code
_entity_poly.pdbx_strand_id
1 'polypeptide(L)'
;MRLIKIFTILLLTFSCSNKKDIAEFEKVLGKENSETLTFLVNDFETDFLKKWYPTLNTEKAYKKFLADLESGKTDFLENISKESKEKFKQSDLRLEIYSYIDSVWVENEFLIKQRFEHKNSDGPVTYSIQTHSEFIPKHFDKDSLLLSQLNYRSLNYNGKYWKALDSIKERNDFIKEYYKFKIPMGFLHSETIANMVSNSELDFSDYFIKRIIVTDFVYK
;
A
#
# COMPACT_ATOMS: atom_id res chain seq x y z
N MET A 1 -3.67 35.05 -35.45
CA MET A 1 -4.16 33.88 -34.68
C MET A 1 -3.50 32.59 -35.20
N ARG A 2 -2.29 32.25 -34.73
CA ARG A 2 -1.61 30.99 -35.10
C ARG A 2 -0.63 30.56 -33.99
N LEU A 3 -1.11 30.29 -32.78
CA LEU A 3 -0.29 29.69 -31.72
C LEU A 3 -1.02 28.62 -30.89
N ILE A 4 -2.29 28.29 -31.20
CA ILE A 4 -3.11 27.39 -30.37
C ILE A 4 -2.98 25.89 -30.76
N LYS A 5 -2.36 25.55 -31.89
CA LYS A 5 -2.33 24.15 -32.37
C LYS A 5 -1.20 23.27 -31.83
N ILE A 6 -0.22 23.82 -31.10
CA ILE A 6 0.92 23.04 -30.57
C ILE A 6 0.57 22.36 -29.23
N PHE A 7 -0.38 22.90 -28.46
CA PHE A 7 -0.74 22.36 -27.14
C PHE A 7 -1.59 21.09 -27.19
N THR A 8 -2.29 20.82 -28.29
CA THR A 8 -3.19 19.66 -28.42
C THR A 8 -2.44 18.35 -28.71
N ILE A 9 -1.21 18.42 -29.22
CA ILE A 9 -0.41 17.22 -29.56
C ILE A 9 0.32 16.66 -28.33
N LEU A 10 0.59 17.49 -27.31
CA LEU A 10 1.26 17.06 -26.07
C LEU A 10 0.36 16.20 -25.17
N LEU A 11 -0.97 16.39 -25.21
CA LEU A 11 -1.93 15.65 -24.38
C LEU A 11 -2.16 14.20 -24.85
N LEU A 12 -1.82 13.87 -26.09
CA LEU A 12 -2.04 12.54 -26.66
C LEU A 12 -0.92 11.53 -26.35
N THR A 13 0.29 12.01 -26.04
CA THR A 13 1.44 11.13 -25.70
C THR A 13 1.34 10.61 -24.26
N PHE A 14 0.79 11.38 -23.31
CA PHE A 14 0.58 10.95 -21.92
C PHE A 14 -0.40 9.78 -21.80
N SER A 15 -1.49 9.80 -22.57
CA SER A 15 -2.50 8.73 -22.52
C SER A 15 -1.97 7.37 -23.01
N CYS A 16 -1.03 7.38 -23.98
CA CYS A 16 -0.44 6.16 -24.51
C CYS A 16 0.64 5.58 -23.60
N SER A 17 1.47 6.44 -22.98
CA SER A 17 2.46 6.01 -21.98
C SER A 17 1.79 5.33 -20.78
N ASN A 18 0.71 5.93 -20.26
CA ASN A 18 0.02 5.40 -19.09
C ASN A 18 -0.57 4.00 -19.35
N LYS A 19 -1.14 3.75 -20.54
CA LYS A 19 -1.66 2.41 -20.91
C LYS A 19 -0.56 1.34 -20.94
N LYS A 20 0.64 1.68 -21.44
CA LYS A 20 1.76 0.74 -21.49
C LYS A 20 2.24 0.40 -20.09
N ASP A 21 2.37 1.39 -19.22
CA ASP A 21 2.81 1.17 -17.85
C ASP A 21 1.77 0.38 -17.03
N ILE A 22 0.48 0.65 -17.22
CA ILE A 22 -0.59 -0.15 -16.61
C ILE A 22 -0.49 -1.61 -17.06
N ALA A 23 -0.34 -1.85 -18.36
CA ALA A 23 -0.24 -3.21 -18.89
C ALA A 23 1.01 -3.95 -18.39
N GLU A 24 2.15 -3.25 -18.25
CA GLU A 24 3.37 -3.82 -17.69
C GLU A 24 3.23 -4.15 -16.21
N PHE A 25 2.66 -3.21 -15.44
CA PHE A 25 2.35 -3.42 -14.02
C PHE A 25 1.43 -4.63 -13.81
N GLU A 26 0.29 -4.69 -14.51
CA GLU A 26 -0.67 -5.79 -14.37
C GLU A 26 -0.07 -7.13 -14.81
N LYS A 27 0.78 -7.11 -15.84
CA LYS A 27 1.51 -8.31 -16.29
C LYS A 27 2.44 -8.84 -15.21
N VAL A 28 3.20 -7.98 -14.54
CA VAL A 28 4.14 -8.38 -13.47
C VAL A 28 3.38 -8.78 -12.21
N LEU A 29 2.35 -8.02 -11.82
CA LEU A 29 1.52 -8.29 -10.66
C LEU A 29 0.74 -9.61 -10.80
N GLY A 30 0.35 -9.95 -12.04
CA GLY A 30 -0.46 -11.11 -12.37
C GLY A 30 -1.95 -10.78 -12.35
N LYS A 31 -2.72 -11.56 -13.13
CA LYS A 31 -4.15 -11.32 -13.36
C LYS A 31 -4.97 -11.29 -12.08
N GLU A 32 -4.89 -12.34 -11.25
CA GLU A 32 -5.71 -12.47 -10.04
C GLU A 32 -5.43 -11.35 -9.01
N ASN A 33 -4.16 -11.00 -8.83
CA ASN A 33 -3.74 -9.91 -7.95
C ASN A 33 -4.19 -8.54 -8.49
N SER A 34 -4.09 -8.33 -9.80
CA SER A 34 -4.56 -7.10 -10.47
C SER A 34 -6.07 -6.92 -10.37
N GLU A 35 -6.83 -8.01 -10.56
CA GLU A 35 -8.28 -8.03 -10.39
C GLU A 35 -8.69 -7.78 -8.94
N THR A 36 -7.97 -8.40 -7.99
CA THR A 36 -8.18 -8.16 -6.55
C THR A 36 -7.93 -6.70 -6.20
N LEU A 37 -6.79 -6.13 -6.60
CA LEU A 37 -6.46 -4.73 -6.33
C LEU A 37 -7.48 -3.77 -6.97
N THR A 38 -7.95 -4.07 -8.18
CA THR A 38 -9.00 -3.29 -8.85
C THR A 38 -10.32 -3.34 -8.08
N PHE A 39 -10.71 -4.51 -7.58
CA PHE A 39 -11.88 -4.64 -6.71
C PHE A 39 -11.74 -3.78 -5.45
N LEU A 40 -10.60 -3.85 -4.76
CA LEU A 40 -10.36 -3.11 -3.52
C LEU A 40 -10.43 -1.58 -3.72
N VAL A 41 -9.90 -1.08 -4.84
CA VAL A 41 -10.01 0.34 -5.20
C VAL A 41 -11.46 0.72 -5.50
N ASN A 42 -12.17 -0.10 -6.28
CA ASN A 42 -13.56 0.18 -6.63
C ASN A 42 -14.49 0.17 -5.42
N ASP A 43 -14.34 -0.80 -4.52
CA ASP A 43 -15.11 -0.85 -3.27
C ASP A 43 -14.79 0.35 -2.38
N PHE A 44 -13.50 0.72 -2.25
CA PHE A 44 -13.12 1.92 -1.51
C PHE A 44 -13.78 3.19 -2.07
N GLU A 45 -13.83 3.37 -3.38
CA GLU A 45 -14.47 4.53 -4.00
C GLU A 45 -15.99 4.50 -3.92
N THR A 46 -16.61 3.34 -4.13
CA THR A 46 -18.05 3.22 -4.32
C THR A 46 -18.83 2.95 -3.03
N ASP A 47 -18.20 2.36 -2.02
CA ASP A 47 -18.76 2.18 -0.69
C ASP A 47 -18.17 3.23 0.27
N PHE A 48 -16.88 3.11 0.59
CA PHE A 48 -16.28 3.87 1.68
C PHE A 48 -16.28 5.39 1.44
N LEU A 49 -15.71 5.86 0.32
CA LEU A 49 -15.62 7.31 0.04
C LEU A 49 -17.00 7.94 -0.12
N LYS A 50 -17.95 7.26 -0.78
CA LYS A 50 -19.33 7.77 -0.92
C LYS A 50 -20.07 7.81 0.40
N LYS A 51 -19.81 6.88 1.32
CA LYS A 51 -20.43 6.87 2.65
C LYS A 51 -19.91 8.00 3.53
N TRP A 52 -18.60 8.22 3.55
CA TRP A 52 -17.95 9.21 4.43
C TRP A 52 -17.92 10.61 3.85
N TYR A 53 -17.93 10.74 2.53
CA TYR A 53 -17.87 12.01 1.82
C TYR A 53 -18.97 12.13 0.74
N PRO A 54 -20.26 11.96 1.09
CA PRO A 54 -21.36 11.76 0.14
C PRO A 54 -21.63 12.95 -0.79
N THR A 55 -21.26 14.16 -0.38
CA THR A 55 -21.46 15.38 -1.15
C THR A 55 -20.26 15.74 -2.03
N LEU A 56 -19.14 15.01 -1.88
CA LEU A 56 -17.91 15.25 -2.63
C LEU A 56 -17.85 14.34 -3.85
N ASN A 57 -17.26 14.84 -4.93
CA ASN A 57 -16.84 13.97 -6.02
C ASN A 57 -15.60 13.16 -5.60
N THR A 58 -15.26 12.12 -6.37
CA THR A 58 -14.15 11.21 -6.04
C THR A 58 -12.84 11.92 -5.76
N GLU A 59 -12.45 12.90 -6.58
CA GLU A 59 -11.20 13.63 -6.40
C GLU A 59 -11.18 14.41 -5.07
N LYS A 60 -12.25 15.14 -4.75
CA LYS A 60 -12.37 15.87 -3.48
C LYS A 60 -12.50 14.92 -2.29
N ALA A 61 -13.12 13.76 -2.46
CA ALA A 61 -13.23 12.74 -1.42
C ALA A 61 -11.85 12.16 -1.07
N TYR A 62 -11.00 11.85 -2.06
CA TYR A 62 -9.62 11.43 -1.80
C TYR A 62 -8.80 12.53 -1.09
N LYS A 63 -8.90 13.79 -1.54
CA LYS A 63 -8.23 14.92 -0.87
C LYS A 63 -8.68 15.03 0.60
N LYS A 64 -9.98 14.91 0.84
CA LYS A 64 -10.55 14.98 2.19
C LYS A 64 -10.11 13.80 3.06
N PHE A 65 -10.07 12.59 2.50
CA PHE A 65 -9.59 11.37 3.14
C PHE A 65 -8.13 11.53 3.60
N LEU A 66 -7.25 11.98 2.71
CA LEU A 66 -5.84 12.19 3.03
C LEU A 66 -5.64 13.28 4.08
N ALA A 67 -6.38 14.39 3.99
CA ALA A 67 -6.33 15.45 5.00
C ALA A 67 -6.85 14.97 6.37
N ASP A 68 -7.86 14.08 6.41
CA ASP A 68 -8.31 13.49 7.67
C ASP A 68 -7.22 12.56 8.27
N LEU A 69 -6.56 11.74 7.45
CA LEU A 69 -5.43 10.92 7.88
C LEU A 69 -4.26 11.77 8.38
N GLU A 70 -3.94 12.87 7.70
CA GLU A 70 -2.91 13.83 8.11
C GLU A 70 -3.21 14.45 9.48
N SER A 71 -4.50 14.68 9.77
CA SER A 71 -4.97 15.16 11.07
C SER A 71 -5.08 14.08 12.15
N GLY A 72 -4.60 12.85 11.88
CA GLY A 72 -4.63 11.72 12.82
C GLY A 72 -5.99 11.05 12.97
N LYS A 73 -6.98 11.35 12.11
CA LYS A 73 -8.28 10.68 12.16
C LYS A 73 -8.19 9.36 11.43
N THR A 74 -8.29 8.26 12.17
CA THR A 74 -8.20 6.90 11.61
C THR A 74 -9.39 6.02 11.96
N ASP A 75 -10.25 6.41 12.91
CA ASP A 75 -11.36 5.59 13.43
C ASP A 75 -12.34 5.16 12.31
N PHE A 76 -12.49 5.97 11.27
CA PHE A 76 -13.33 5.62 10.13
C PHE A 76 -12.83 4.40 9.36
N LEU A 77 -11.53 4.06 9.42
CA LEU A 77 -10.96 2.90 8.71
C LEU A 77 -11.54 1.57 9.21
N GLU A 78 -12.11 1.55 10.42
CA GLU A 78 -12.86 0.40 10.93
C GLU A 78 -14.08 0.08 10.06
N ASN A 79 -14.64 1.08 9.37
CA ASN A 79 -15.83 1.00 8.54
C ASN A 79 -15.58 0.54 7.10
N ILE A 80 -14.34 0.19 6.76
CA ILE A 80 -14.04 -0.45 5.47
C ILE A 80 -14.82 -1.76 5.36
N SER A 81 -15.38 -2.02 4.18
CA SER A 81 -16.23 -3.16 3.86
C SER A 81 -15.64 -4.49 4.37
N LYS A 82 -16.46 -5.27 5.07
CA LYS A 82 -16.09 -6.61 5.53
C LYS A 82 -15.75 -7.53 4.35
N GLU A 83 -16.47 -7.38 3.24
CA GLU A 83 -16.22 -8.14 2.01
C GLU A 83 -14.82 -7.87 1.47
N SER A 84 -14.43 -6.60 1.35
CA SER A 84 -13.11 -6.23 0.85
C SER A 84 -11.98 -6.63 1.79
N LYS A 85 -12.17 -6.51 3.11
CA LYS A 85 -11.21 -7.01 4.11
C LYS A 85 -10.99 -8.51 3.93
N GLU A 86 -12.07 -9.27 3.79
CA GLU A 86 -11.97 -10.72 3.65
C GLU A 86 -11.36 -11.12 2.30
N LYS A 87 -11.75 -10.45 1.21
CA LYS A 87 -11.16 -10.67 -0.12
C LYS A 87 -9.67 -10.41 -0.11
N PHE A 88 -9.21 -9.31 0.50
CA PHE A 88 -7.78 -9.02 0.63
C PHE A 88 -7.06 -10.09 1.46
N LYS A 89 -7.62 -10.44 2.63
CA LYS A 89 -7.06 -11.44 3.55
C LYS A 89 -6.90 -12.82 2.90
N GLN A 90 -7.85 -13.22 2.06
CA GLN A 90 -7.82 -14.52 1.37
C GLN A 90 -6.96 -14.51 0.09
N SER A 91 -6.61 -13.33 -0.42
CA SER A 91 -5.84 -13.20 -1.65
C SER A 91 -4.33 -13.33 -1.42
N ASP A 92 -3.63 -13.82 -2.44
CA ASP A 92 -2.17 -13.81 -2.48
C ASP A 92 -1.60 -12.39 -2.49
N LEU A 93 -2.37 -11.40 -2.97
CA LEU A 93 -1.97 -10.00 -3.04
C LEU A 93 -1.44 -9.50 -1.69
N ARG A 94 -2.01 -9.94 -0.56
CA ARG A 94 -1.51 -9.54 0.77
C ARG A 94 -0.04 -9.93 0.97
N LEU A 95 0.34 -11.13 0.54
CA LEU A 95 1.69 -11.67 0.66
C LEU A 95 2.61 -11.16 -0.43
N GLU A 96 2.08 -10.62 -1.53
CA GLU A 96 2.85 -9.95 -2.58
C GLU A 96 3.20 -8.49 -2.20
N ILE A 97 2.43 -7.88 -1.30
CA ILE A 97 2.69 -6.52 -0.78
C ILE A 97 3.49 -6.57 0.54
N TYR A 98 3.11 -7.46 1.45
CA TYR A 98 3.61 -7.50 2.82
C TYR A 98 4.16 -8.87 3.21
N SER A 99 5.03 -8.88 4.22
CA SER A 99 5.39 -10.06 4.98
C SER A 99 4.72 -9.99 6.35
N TYR A 100 4.09 -11.08 6.77
CA TYR A 100 3.32 -11.18 8.00
C TYR A 100 4.07 -12.00 9.03
N ILE A 101 3.94 -11.67 10.31
CA ILE A 101 4.47 -12.52 11.37
C ILE A 101 3.56 -13.74 11.52
N ASP A 102 4.13 -14.90 11.27
CA ASP A 102 3.50 -16.20 11.44
C ASP A 102 3.79 -16.78 12.84
N SER A 103 4.96 -16.49 13.41
CA SER A 103 5.26 -16.84 14.80
C SER A 103 6.30 -15.92 15.42
N VAL A 104 6.22 -15.76 16.74
CA VAL A 104 7.14 -14.97 17.55
C VAL A 104 7.50 -15.73 18.82
N TRP A 105 8.76 -15.68 19.23
CA TRP A 105 9.22 -16.29 20.48
C TRP A 105 10.39 -15.54 21.07
N VAL A 106 10.53 -15.67 22.40
CA VAL A 106 11.67 -15.15 23.13
C VAL A 106 12.81 -16.16 23.03
N GLU A 107 13.95 -15.75 22.46
CA GLU A 107 15.15 -16.58 22.42
C GLU A 107 15.89 -16.52 23.76
N ASN A 108 16.00 -15.33 24.35
CA ASN A 108 16.56 -15.09 25.69
C ASN A 108 16.08 -13.74 26.26
N GLU A 109 16.56 -13.33 27.45
CA GLU A 109 16.13 -12.11 28.16
C GLU A 109 16.27 -10.79 27.34
N PHE A 110 16.97 -10.82 26.20
CA PHE A 110 17.23 -9.64 25.37
C PHE A 110 16.84 -9.81 23.90
N LEU A 111 16.36 -10.99 23.47
CA LEU A 111 16.16 -11.30 22.06
C LEU A 111 14.77 -11.88 21.79
N ILE A 112 14.10 -11.26 20.82
CA ILE A 112 12.86 -11.77 20.23
C ILE A 112 13.17 -12.20 18.80
N LYS A 113 12.66 -13.38 18.43
CA LYS A 113 12.67 -13.86 17.05
C LYS A 113 11.28 -13.81 16.48
N GLN A 114 11.21 -13.37 15.22
CA GLN A 114 9.99 -13.30 14.44
C GLN A 114 10.19 -14.09 13.16
N ARG A 115 9.27 -15.02 12.88
CA ARG A 115 9.18 -15.72 11.60
C ARG A 115 8.17 -14.99 10.73
N PHE A 116 8.63 -14.46 9.62
CA PHE A 116 7.80 -13.78 8.64
C PHE A 116 7.43 -14.72 7.50
N GLU A 117 6.14 -14.84 7.19
CA GLU A 117 5.62 -15.44 5.94
C GLU A 117 5.54 -14.38 4.83
N HIS A 118 5.93 -14.75 3.62
CA HIS A 118 5.85 -13.89 2.43
C HIS A 118 5.93 -14.72 1.15
N LYS A 119 5.60 -14.12 0.00
CA LYS A 119 5.65 -14.79 -1.30
C LYS A 119 6.81 -14.26 -2.14
N ASN A 120 7.62 -15.17 -2.70
CA ASN A 120 8.55 -14.81 -3.77
C ASN A 120 7.79 -14.83 -5.09
N SER A 121 8.13 -13.97 -6.04
CA SER A 121 7.25 -13.53 -7.14
C SER A 121 6.62 -14.60 -8.03
N ASP A 122 7.00 -15.87 -7.95
CA ASP A 122 6.31 -17.03 -8.56
C ASP A 122 6.48 -18.31 -7.73
N GLY A 123 7.01 -18.18 -6.51
CA GLY A 123 7.34 -19.29 -5.63
C GLY A 123 6.25 -19.59 -4.60
N PRO A 124 6.41 -20.68 -3.84
CA PRO A 124 5.55 -20.93 -2.70
C PRO A 124 5.69 -19.83 -1.64
N VAL A 125 4.79 -19.83 -0.67
CA VAL A 125 5.00 -19.06 0.57
C VAL A 125 6.31 -19.53 1.20
N THR A 126 7.19 -18.57 1.49
CA THR A 126 8.48 -18.80 2.13
C THR A 126 8.54 -18.07 3.47
N TYR A 127 9.53 -18.45 4.29
CA TYR A 127 9.72 -17.90 5.61
C TYR A 127 11.10 -17.27 5.77
N SER A 128 11.17 -16.14 6.45
CA SER A 128 12.41 -15.53 6.91
C SER A 128 12.38 -15.32 8.41
N ILE A 129 13.53 -15.48 9.07
CA ILE A 129 13.67 -15.19 10.50
C ILE A 129 14.34 -13.83 10.65
N GLN A 130 13.72 -12.95 11.43
CA GLN A 130 14.36 -11.72 11.91
C GLN A 130 14.57 -11.83 13.42
N THR A 131 15.61 -11.17 13.91
CA THR A 131 15.94 -11.09 15.32
C THR A 131 16.14 -9.63 15.65
N HIS A 132 15.45 -9.13 16.68
CA HIS A 132 15.70 -7.81 17.21
C HIS A 132 15.93 -7.88 18.72
N SER A 133 16.76 -6.97 19.20
CA SER A 133 17.01 -6.82 20.61
C SER A 133 15.91 -5.99 21.25
N GLU A 134 15.30 -6.55 22.29
CA GLU A 134 14.32 -5.84 23.10
C GLU A 134 14.60 -6.19 24.56
N PHE A 135 14.71 -5.17 25.40
CA PHE A 135 14.85 -5.39 26.84
C PHE A 135 13.51 -5.86 27.37
N ILE A 136 13.45 -7.09 27.88
CA ILE A 136 12.25 -7.65 28.49
C ILE A 136 12.42 -7.62 30.01
N PRO A 137 11.79 -6.67 30.73
CA PRO A 137 11.86 -6.65 32.18
C PRO A 137 11.41 -7.99 32.77
N LYS A 138 12.05 -8.46 33.85
CA LYS A 138 11.71 -9.75 34.47
C LYS A 138 10.24 -9.89 34.92
N HIS A 139 9.56 -8.77 35.17
CA HIS A 139 8.15 -8.72 35.58
C HIS A 139 7.19 -8.35 34.43
N PHE A 140 7.70 -8.26 33.20
CA PHE A 140 6.88 -7.95 32.04
C PHE A 140 6.05 -9.17 31.62
N ASP A 141 4.82 -8.92 31.21
CA ASP A 141 3.96 -9.95 30.63
C ASP A 141 4.46 -10.31 29.22
N LYS A 142 5.16 -11.44 29.13
CA LYS A 142 5.71 -11.95 27.88
C LYS A 142 4.62 -12.27 26.86
N ASP A 143 3.44 -12.71 27.30
CA ASP A 143 2.38 -13.08 26.36
C ASP A 143 1.82 -11.82 25.70
N SER A 144 1.58 -10.76 26.49
CA SER A 144 1.22 -9.45 25.96
C SER A 144 2.28 -8.88 25.00
N LEU A 145 3.57 -9.06 25.32
CA LEU A 145 4.67 -8.67 24.43
C LEU A 145 4.56 -9.39 23.10
N LEU A 146 4.53 -10.73 23.11
CA LEU A 146 4.47 -11.55 21.90
C LEU A 146 3.21 -11.25 21.08
N LEU A 147 2.05 -11.08 21.72
CA LEU A 147 0.81 -10.71 21.05
C LEU A 147 0.89 -9.35 20.36
N SER A 148 1.55 -8.36 20.98
CA SER A 148 1.75 -7.05 20.36
C SER A 148 2.60 -7.13 19.09
N GLN A 149 3.57 -8.07 19.06
CA GLN A 149 4.43 -8.28 17.89
C GLN A 149 3.66 -8.88 16.71
N LEU A 150 2.66 -9.74 16.93
CA LEU A 150 1.93 -10.42 15.84
C LEU A 150 1.21 -9.46 14.87
N ASN A 151 0.94 -8.22 15.30
CA ASN A 151 0.32 -7.21 14.45
C ASN A 151 1.32 -6.50 13.52
N TYR A 152 2.63 -6.66 13.76
CA TYR A 152 3.67 -6.07 12.94
C TYR A 152 3.76 -6.75 11.57
N ARG A 153 4.04 -5.94 10.55
CA ARG A 153 4.19 -6.35 9.15
C ARG A 153 5.43 -5.68 8.60
N SER A 154 6.07 -6.31 7.64
CA SER A 154 7.16 -5.71 6.86
C SER A 154 6.80 -5.66 5.37
N LEU A 155 7.43 -4.80 4.58
CA LEU A 155 7.20 -4.75 3.14
C LEU A 155 7.85 -5.96 2.48
N ASN A 156 7.15 -6.65 1.58
CA ASN A 156 7.73 -7.75 0.81
C ASN A 156 8.29 -7.24 -0.52
N TYR A 157 9.49 -6.67 -0.49
CA TYR A 157 10.14 -6.16 -1.72
C TYR A 157 10.40 -7.22 -2.79
N ASN A 158 10.37 -8.50 -2.42
CA ASN A 158 10.48 -9.63 -3.35
C ASN A 158 9.14 -10.05 -3.96
N GLY A 159 8.02 -9.54 -3.45
CA GLY A 159 6.68 -9.81 -3.95
C GLY A 159 6.41 -9.13 -5.29
N LYS A 160 5.46 -9.68 -6.04
CA LYS A 160 5.09 -9.20 -7.38
C LYS A 160 4.62 -7.74 -7.37
N TYR A 161 4.00 -7.26 -6.29
CA TYR A 161 3.54 -5.87 -6.21
C TYR A 161 4.70 -4.87 -6.30
N TRP A 162 5.72 -5.07 -5.48
CA TRP A 162 6.90 -4.21 -5.50
C TRP A 162 7.63 -4.35 -6.84
N LYS A 163 7.83 -5.58 -7.35
CA LYS A 163 8.43 -5.75 -8.69
C LYS A 163 7.63 -5.10 -9.82
N ALA A 164 6.30 -5.08 -9.73
CA ALA A 164 5.45 -4.43 -10.71
C ALA A 164 5.65 -2.91 -10.69
N LEU A 165 5.67 -2.30 -9.50
CA LEU A 165 6.00 -0.86 -9.40
C LEU A 165 7.43 -0.57 -9.87
N ASP A 166 8.40 -1.44 -9.53
CA ASP A 166 9.81 -1.28 -9.92
C ASP A 166 9.99 -1.28 -11.44
N SER A 167 9.25 -2.13 -12.15
CA SER A 167 9.32 -2.24 -13.62
C SER A 167 8.95 -0.95 -14.36
N ILE A 168 8.09 -0.13 -13.75
CA ILE A 168 7.57 1.11 -14.33
C ILE A 168 8.14 2.38 -13.69
N LYS A 169 8.87 2.27 -12.57
CA LYS A 169 9.29 3.43 -11.76
C LYS A 169 10.07 4.47 -12.55
N GLU A 170 10.92 4.08 -13.49
CA GLU A 170 11.74 5.04 -14.26
C GLU A 170 10.94 5.82 -15.31
N ARG A 171 9.68 5.42 -15.57
CA ARG A 171 8.78 6.06 -16.54
C ARG A 171 7.61 6.80 -15.87
N ASN A 172 7.47 6.66 -14.55
CA ASN A 172 6.40 7.29 -13.79
C ASN A 172 7.00 8.06 -12.60
N ASP A 173 6.97 9.40 -12.68
CA ASP A 173 7.60 10.27 -11.69
C ASP A 173 7.00 10.11 -10.29
N PHE A 174 5.68 9.92 -10.18
CA PHE A 174 5.03 9.67 -8.90
C PHE A 174 5.53 8.37 -8.26
N ILE A 175 5.62 7.27 -9.03
CA ILE A 175 6.12 6.00 -8.51
C ILE A 175 7.60 6.10 -8.15
N LYS A 176 8.40 6.80 -8.96
CA LYS A 176 9.81 7.06 -8.68
C LYS A 176 9.99 7.78 -7.36
N GLU A 177 9.19 8.82 -7.12
CA GLU A 177 9.23 9.59 -5.88
C GLU A 177 8.73 8.76 -4.69
N TYR A 178 7.60 8.06 -4.86
CA TYR A 178 7.08 7.12 -3.88
C TYR A 178 8.13 6.09 -3.45
N TYR A 179 8.87 5.50 -4.39
CA TYR A 179 9.96 4.57 -4.10
C TYR A 179 11.07 5.19 -3.25
N LYS A 180 11.49 6.42 -3.56
CA LYS A 180 12.56 7.11 -2.83
C LYS A 180 12.21 7.30 -1.36
N PHE A 181 10.94 7.53 -1.03
CA PHE A 181 10.48 7.68 0.34
C PHE A 181 10.19 6.34 1.03
N LYS A 182 9.50 5.45 0.32
CA LYS A 182 8.96 4.23 0.91
C LYS A 182 10.03 3.18 1.22
N ILE A 183 10.99 2.97 0.33
CA ILE A 183 12.03 1.94 0.52
C ILE A 183 12.87 2.20 1.79
N PRO A 184 13.40 3.41 2.03
CA PRO A 184 14.19 3.68 3.25
C PRO A 184 13.35 3.71 4.52
N MET A 185 12.08 4.13 4.44
CA MET A 185 11.26 4.38 5.62
C MET A 185 10.38 3.17 6.04
N GLY A 186 10.16 2.21 5.15
CA GLY A 186 9.35 1.03 5.43
C GLY A 186 7.89 1.39 5.76
N PHE A 187 7.40 0.91 6.90
CA PHE A 187 6.08 1.29 7.40
C PHE A 187 6.13 2.66 8.07
N LEU A 188 5.62 3.66 7.36
CA LEU A 188 5.38 4.99 7.90
C LEU A 188 4.00 5.05 8.56
N HIS A 189 3.92 5.87 9.61
CA HIS A 189 2.65 6.34 10.15
C HIS A 189 1.83 7.02 9.06
N SER A 190 0.51 6.82 9.10
CA SER A 190 -0.39 7.31 8.06
C SER A 190 -0.32 8.83 7.93
N GLU A 191 -0.05 9.58 9.01
CA GLU A 191 0.14 11.04 8.95
C GLU A 191 1.36 11.42 8.10
N THR A 192 2.45 10.65 8.16
CA THR A 192 3.70 10.97 7.45
C THR A 192 3.56 10.77 5.94
N ILE A 193 2.93 9.66 5.52
CA ILE A 193 2.67 9.43 4.10
C ILE A 193 1.61 10.43 3.61
N ALA A 194 0.56 10.71 4.40
CA ALA A 194 -0.46 11.69 4.03
C ALA A 194 0.16 13.08 3.82
N ASN A 195 1.06 13.54 4.69
CA ASN A 195 1.79 14.79 4.49
C ASN A 195 2.61 14.82 3.18
N MET A 196 3.28 13.72 2.83
CA MET A 196 4.03 13.64 1.56
C MET A 196 3.09 13.73 0.35
N VAL A 197 1.96 13.03 0.43
CA VAL A 197 0.93 12.94 -0.60
C VAL A 197 0.13 14.25 -0.74
N SER A 198 -0.18 14.94 0.37
CA SER A 198 -0.90 16.22 0.42
C SER A 198 -0.10 17.40 -0.15
N ASN A 199 1.23 17.37 -0.02
CA ASN A 199 2.11 18.43 -0.54
C ASN A 199 2.40 18.30 -2.05
N SER A 200 1.97 17.20 -2.67
CA SER A 200 2.03 16.99 -4.12
C SER A 200 0.69 17.30 -4.77
N GLU A 201 0.69 17.95 -5.94
CA GLU A 201 -0.52 18.16 -6.75
C GLU A 201 -0.95 16.83 -7.39
N LEU A 202 -1.58 15.95 -6.61
CA LEU A 202 -1.96 14.62 -7.06
C LEU A 202 -3.21 14.63 -7.95
N ASP A 203 -3.10 13.91 -9.06
CA ASP A 203 -4.23 13.55 -9.91
C ASP A 203 -4.88 12.26 -9.39
N PHE A 204 -5.95 12.40 -8.61
CA PHE A 204 -6.72 11.26 -8.13
C PHE A 204 -7.57 10.58 -9.22
N SER A 205 -7.38 10.90 -10.50
CA SER A 205 -7.83 10.06 -11.62
C SER A 205 -6.78 9.03 -12.06
N ASP A 206 -5.52 9.20 -11.63
CA ASP A 206 -4.42 8.31 -11.99
C ASP A 206 -4.58 6.90 -11.42
N TYR A 207 -4.22 5.92 -12.24
CA TYR A 207 -4.36 4.50 -11.95
C TYR A 207 -3.52 4.04 -10.76
N PHE A 208 -2.29 4.55 -10.64
CA PHE A 208 -1.30 4.12 -9.64
C PHE A 208 -1.48 4.84 -8.32
N ILE A 209 -1.79 6.15 -8.36
CA ILE A 209 -2.04 6.95 -7.15
C ILE A 209 -3.13 6.29 -6.29
N LYS A 210 -4.28 5.96 -6.89
CA LYS A 210 -5.39 5.31 -6.17
C LYS A 210 -4.99 3.99 -5.53
N ARG A 211 -4.23 3.17 -6.27
CA ARG A 211 -3.79 1.84 -5.82
C ARG A 211 -2.83 1.93 -4.66
N ILE A 212 -1.86 2.84 -4.74
CA ILE A 212 -0.91 3.10 -3.65
C ILE A 212 -1.65 3.60 -2.42
N ILE A 213 -2.61 4.52 -2.56
CA ILE A 213 -3.40 5.00 -1.41
C ILE A 213 -4.17 3.84 -0.75
N VAL A 214 -4.83 3.02 -1.56
CA VAL A 214 -5.65 1.93 -1.06
C VAL A 214 -4.80 0.85 -0.36
N THR A 215 -3.65 0.48 -0.93
CA THR A 215 -2.75 -0.48 -0.27
C THR A 215 -2.11 0.12 0.98
N ASP A 216 -1.59 1.35 0.91
CA ASP A 216 -0.81 1.92 2.01
C ASP A 216 -1.62 2.45 3.18
N PHE A 217 -2.90 2.78 3.00
CA PHE A 217 -3.70 3.40 4.06
C PHE A 217 -4.90 2.56 4.49
N VAL A 218 -5.43 1.73 3.59
CA VAL A 218 -6.72 1.05 3.80
C VAL A 218 -6.51 -0.42 4.14
N TYR A 219 -5.74 -1.12 3.32
CA TYR A 219 -5.52 -2.56 3.45
C TYR A 219 -4.09 -2.84 3.91
N LYS A 220 -3.82 -2.58 5.19
CA LYS A 220 -2.53 -2.86 5.82
C LYS A 220 -2.53 -4.18 6.55
#